data_AF-A0A4S8LUI7-F1
#
_entry.id   AF-A0A4S8LUI7-F1
#
_cell.length_a   1.000
_cell.length_b   1.000
_cell.length_c   1.000
_cell.angle_alpha   90.00
_cell.angle_beta   90.00
_cell.angle_gamma   90.00
#
_symmetry.space_group_name_H-M   'P 1'
#
loop_
_entity.id
_entity.type
_entity.pdbx_description
1 polymer ?
#
loop_
_entity_poly.entity_id
_entity_poly.type
_entity_poly.pdbx_seq_one_letter_code
_entity_poly.pdbx_strand_id
1 'polypeptide(L)'
;NFPPPQPDDELVNKIITDWTNDFVSSEIDEVGCAVCGQLKNQADMNELRTIKNYLHILDQSGVTRKERISDSEATTEKAGPVLAENCHHVCSTCRISLRDGKIPRISLANGLWLGAVPKELKELNFMEKLLVQKMRTNCCFVKVSSGMRKMISHVIAFETPVAKVYN
;
A
#
# COMPACT_ATOMS: atom_id res chain seq x y z
N ASN A 1 36.09 36.17 -2.62
CA ASN A 1 36.94 35.54 -1.60
C ASN A 1 36.46 34.12 -1.37
N PHE A 2 37.25 33.17 -1.86
CA PHE A 2 37.04 31.74 -1.70
C PHE A 2 38.34 31.17 -1.12
N PRO A 3 38.28 30.23 -0.16
CA PRO A 3 37.05 29.67 0.42
C PRO A 3 36.38 30.63 1.43
N PRO A 4 35.09 30.39 1.75
CA PRO A 4 34.45 31.09 2.85
C PRO A 4 35.18 30.82 4.18
N PRO A 5 35.11 31.75 5.14
CA PRO A 5 35.66 31.55 6.47
C PRO A 5 34.95 30.39 7.18
N GLN A 6 35.65 29.75 8.11
CA GLN A 6 35.07 28.66 8.91
C GLN A 6 33.86 29.18 9.71
N PRO A 7 32.78 28.38 9.79
CA PRO A 7 31.63 28.71 10.65
C PRO A 7 32.07 28.78 12.12
N ASP A 8 31.37 29.57 12.92
CA ASP A 8 31.60 29.63 14.36
C ASP A 8 31.08 28.36 15.06
N ASP A 9 31.62 28.11 16.26
CA ASP A 9 31.24 26.93 17.05
C ASP A 9 29.76 26.95 17.44
N GLU A 10 29.15 28.13 17.58
CA GLU A 10 27.71 28.27 17.86
C GLU A 10 26.85 27.78 16.71
N LEU A 11 27.16 28.16 15.47
CA LEU A 11 26.46 27.70 14.28
C LEU A 11 26.66 26.21 14.06
N VAL A 12 27.87 25.69 14.28
CA VAL A 12 28.15 24.25 14.19
C VAL A 12 27.31 23.49 15.22
N ASN A 13 27.29 23.93 16.49
CA ASN A 13 26.49 23.30 17.54
C ASN A 13 24.98 23.39 17.25
N LYS A 14 24.52 24.51 16.70
CA LYS A 14 23.12 24.67 16.30
C LYS A 14 22.74 23.71 15.18
N ILE A 15 23.57 23.61 14.13
CA ILE A 15 23.34 22.66 13.02
C ILE A 15 23.28 21.22 13.53
N ILE A 16 24.20 20.83 14.41
CA ILE A 16 24.22 19.49 15.01
C ILE A 16 22.94 19.26 15.83
N THR A 17 22.54 20.24 16.64
CA THR A 17 21.35 20.14 17.50
C THR A 17 20.07 20.05 16.67
N ASP A 18 19.90 20.95 15.70
CA ASP A 18 18.76 20.98 14.78
C ASP A 18 18.68 19.64 14.01
N TRP A 19 19.80 19.16 13.48
CA TRP A 19 19.87 17.85 12.82
C TRP A 19 19.50 16.71 13.77
N THR A 20 19.99 16.73 15.01
CA THR A 20 19.68 15.66 15.98
C THR A 20 18.19 15.67 16.37
N ASN A 21 17.58 16.85 16.45
CA ASN A 21 16.15 17.02 16.72
C ASN A 21 15.28 16.58 15.54
N ASP A 22 15.66 16.95 14.32
CA ASP A 22 14.96 16.55 13.09
C ASP A 22 15.05 15.04 12.84
N PHE A 23 16.09 14.38 13.38
CA PHE A 23 16.30 12.94 13.29
C PHE A 23 15.84 12.15 14.53
N VAL A 24 14.97 12.72 15.37
CA VAL A 24 14.30 11.96 16.43
C VAL A 24 13.35 10.94 15.78
N SER A 25 13.31 9.71 16.30
CA SER A 25 12.59 8.56 15.72
C SER A 25 11.13 8.87 15.34
N SER A 26 10.42 9.70 16.11
CA SER A 26 9.05 10.09 15.79
C SER A 26 8.87 10.93 14.51
N GLU A 27 9.93 11.61 14.04
CA GLU A 27 9.93 12.43 12.82
C GLU A 27 10.41 11.63 11.58
N ILE A 28 10.96 10.43 11.76
CA ILE A 28 11.43 9.58 10.67
C ILE A 28 10.50 8.37 10.48
N ASP A 29 10.00 7.82 11.58
CA ASP A 29 9.27 6.56 11.56
C ASP A 29 7.96 6.71 10.78
N GLU A 30 7.78 5.82 9.81
CA GLU A 30 6.55 5.73 9.04
C GLU A 30 5.67 4.61 9.58
N VAL A 31 4.38 4.91 9.74
CA VAL A 31 3.37 3.95 10.16
C VAL A 31 2.23 3.89 9.15
N GLY A 32 1.62 2.71 9.02
CA GLY A 32 0.52 2.49 8.10
C GLY A 32 -0.80 3.11 8.58
N CYS A 33 -1.50 3.78 7.68
CA CYS A 33 -2.87 4.24 7.90
C CYS A 33 -3.87 3.09 7.67
N ALA A 34 -4.71 2.79 8.67
CA ALA A 34 -5.72 1.75 8.60
C ALA A 34 -6.82 2.03 7.56
N VAL A 35 -7.04 3.28 7.16
CA VAL A 35 -8.14 3.67 6.27
C VAL A 35 -7.72 3.69 4.81
N CYS A 36 -6.56 4.27 4.48
CA CYS A 36 -6.07 4.35 3.10
C CYS A 36 -4.92 3.39 2.78
N GLY A 37 -4.36 2.70 3.78
CA GLY A 37 -3.25 1.75 3.59
C GLY A 37 -1.89 2.36 3.27
N GLN A 38 -1.78 3.70 3.21
CA GLN A 38 -0.50 4.37 2.93
C GLN A 38 0.38 4.46 4.18
N LEU A 39 1.69 4.34 3.98
CA LEU A 39 2.69 4.76 4.95
C LEU A 39 2.70 6.29 5.04
N LYS A 40 2.74 6.79 6.27
CA LYS A 40 2.78 8.21 6.62
C LYS A 40 3.70 8.39 7.82
N ASN A 41 4.31 9.56 7.91
CA ASN A 41 5.08 9.96 9.07
C ASN A 41 4.24 9.80 10.35
N GLN A 42 4.82 9.20 11.39
CA GLN A 42 4.14 8.97 12.66
C GLN A 42 3.65 10.28 13.32
N ALA A 43 4.33 11.41 13.12
CA ALA A 43 3.89 12.73 13.59
C ALA A 43 2.51 13.14 13.03
N ASP A 44 2.15 12.70 11.81
CA ASP A 44 0.88 13.00 11.15
C ASP A 44 -0.27 12.02 11.48
N MET A 45 0.00 11.08 12.39
CA MET A 45 -0.84 9.92 12.63
C MET A 45 -1.58 10.04 13.95
N ASN A 46 -2.85 9.65 13.93
CA ASN A 46 -3.72 9.64 15.10
C ASN A 46 -4.09 8.20 15.43
N GLU A 47 -4.35 7.89 16.70
CA GLU A 47 -4.87 6.58 17.08
C GLU A 47 -6.24 6.31 16.44
N LEU A 48 -6.39 5.15 15.79
CA LEU A 48 -7.65 4.74 15.15
C LEU A 48 -8.82 4.67 16.15
N ARG A 49 -8.52 4.31 17.41
CA ARG A 49 -9.52 4.21 18.49
C ARG A 49 -10.29 5.50 18.71
N THR A 50 -9.65 6.65 18.47
CA THR A 50 -10.25 7.99 18.67
C THR A 50 -11.36 8.32 17.66
N ILE A 51 -11.49 7.56 16.57
CA ILE A 51 -12.53 7.75 15.55
C ILE A 51 -13.46 6.55 15.40
N LYS A 52 -13.51 5.65 16.40
CA LYS A 52 -14.30 4.42 16.35
C LYS A 52 -15.77 4.64 15.93
N ASN A 53 -16.36 5.74 16.37
CA ASN A 53 -17.76 6.09 16.09
C ASN A 53 -18.02 6.46 14.62
N TYR A 54 -16.98 6.84 13.87
CA TYR A 54 -17.07 7.23 12.46
C TYR A 54 -16.73 6.08 11.51
N LEU A 55 -16.26 4.93 12.02
CA LEU A 55 -15.81 3.83 11.17
C LEU A 55 -16.94 3.20 10.35
N HIS A 56 -18.19 3.29 10.81
CA HIS A 56 -19.36 2.76 10.07
C HIS A 56 -19.49 3.33 8.65
N ILE A 57 -18.94 4.51 8.37
CA ILE A 57 -18.89 5.13 7.04
C ILE A 57 -18.10 4.28 6.04
N LEU A 58 -17.17 3.46 6.54
CA LEU A 58 -16.31 2.57 5.75
C LEU A 58 -16.92 1.18 5.53
N ASP A 59 -18.16 0.93 5.96
CA ASP A 59 -18.86 -0.32 5.65
C ASP A 59 -19.33 -0.28 4.18
N GLN A 60 -18.76 -1.16 3.36
CA GLN A 60 -19.02 -1.23 1.92
C GLN A 60 -19.12 -2.68 1.47
N SER A 61 -20.31 -3.06 1.02
CA SER A 61 -20.58 -4.37 0.41
C SER A 61 -19.88 -4.50 -0.94
N GLY A 62 -19.39 -5.69 -1.27
CA GLY A 62 -18.74 -5.98 -2.55
C GLY A 62 -17.27 -5.60 -2.62
N VAL A 63 -16.71 -5.00 -1.56
CA VAL A 63 -15.33 -4.48 -1.56
C VAL A 63 -14.34 -5.48 -0.94
N THR A 64 -14.77 -6.26 0.04
CA THR A 64 -13.89 -7.21 0.73
C THR A 64 -14.21 -8.65 0.36
N ARG A 65 -13.22 -9.54 0.53
CA ARG A 65 -13.40 -10.97 0.29
C ARG A 65 -12.56 -11.76 1.29
N LYS A 66 -13.17 -12.77 1.91
CA LYS A 66 -12.44 -13.76 2.71
C LYS A 66 -11.66 -14.70 1.81
N GLU A 67 -10.45 -15.03 2.23
CA GLU A 67 -9.65 -16.09 1.62
C GLU A 67 -10.44 -17.41 1.67
N ARG A 68 -10.31 -18.21 0.61
CA ARG A 68 -10.91 -19.54 0.48
C ARG A 68 -9.79 -20.56 0.48
N ILE A 69 -9.91 -21.59 1.30
CA ILE A 69 -8.92 -22.66 1.41
C ILE A 69 -9.30 -23.85 0.53
N SER A 70 -10.59 -24.03 0.26
CA SER A 70 -11.10 -25.06 -0.64
C SER A 70 -12.01 -24.50 -1.75
N ASP A 71 -12.20 -25.30 -2.78
CA ASP A 71 -13.15 -25.03 -3.87
C ASP A 71 -14.61 -25.09 -3.42
N SER A 72 -14.91 -25.91 -2.41
CA SER A 72 -16.23 -26.09 -1.81
C SER A 72 -16.68 -24.91 -0.94
N GLU A 73 -15.75 -24.09 -0.45
CA GLU A 73 -16.09 -22.91 0.35
C GLU A 73 -16.74 -21.82 -0.51
N ALA A 74 -17.85 -21.26 -0.01
CA ALA A 74 -18.52 -20.15 -0.66
C ALA A 74 -17.68 -18.86 -0.61
N THR A 75 -17.80 -18.04 -1.64
CA THR A 75 -17.22 -16.69 -1.62
C THR A 75 -18.00 -15.82 -0.65
N THR A 76 -17.35 -15.34 0.40
CA THR A 76 -17.96 -14.50 1.43
C THR A 76 -17.13 -13.25 1.70
N GLU A 77 -17.79 -12.19 2.15
CA GLU A 77 -17.16 -10.90 2.46
C GLU A 77 -16.73 -10.82 3.94
N LYS A 78 -15.78 -9.93 4.25
CA LYS A 78 -15.46 -9.59 5.63
C LYS A 78 -16.48 -8.55 6.11
N ALA A 79 -17.18 -8.87 7.20
CA ALA A 79 -18.17 -7.96 7.78
C ALA A 79 -17.50 -6.78 8.50
N GLY A 80 -18.15 -5.62 8.46
CA GLY A 80 -17.73 -4.41 9.15
C GLY A 80 -16.90 -3.46 8.29
N PRO A 81 -16.30 -2.43 8.91
CA PRO A 81 -15.62 -1.37 8.18
C PRO A 81 -14.38 -1.89 7.44
N VAL A 82 -14.20 -1.47 6.19
CA VAL A 82 -13.06 -1.85 5.36
C VAL A 82 -11.80 -1.15 5.86
N LEU A 83 -10.93 -1.90 6.54
CA LEU A 83 -9.70 -1.41 7.15
C LEU A 83 -8.50 -2.29 6.76
N ALA A 84 -7.31 -1.69 6.78
CA ALA A 84 -6.04 -2.39 6.65
C ALA A 84 -5.76 -3.20 7.91
N GLU A 85 -5.33 -4.44 7.71
CA GLU A 85 -4.96 -5.34 8.80
C GLU A 85 -3.67 -4.84 9.48
N ASN A 86 -3.56 -5.08 10.79
CA ASN A 86 -2.39 -4.73 11.62
C ASN A 86 -2.06 -3.22 11.67
N CYS A 87 -2.96 -2.34 11.24
CA CYS A 87 -2.79 -0.89 11.35
C CYS A 87 -3.65 -0.35 12.49
N HIS A 88 -3.05 0.41 13.40
CA HIS A 88 -3.72 0.99 14.57
C HIS A 88 -3.84 2.52 14.52
N HIS A 89 -3.39 3.12 13.42
CA HIS A 89 -3.34 4.55 13.23
C HIS A 89 -4.14 4.99 12.01
N VAL A 90 -4.52 6.27 12.00
CA VAL A 90 -5.22 6.94 10.90
C VAL A 90 -4.55 8.28 10.62
N CYS A 91 -4.26 8.56 9.36
CA CYS A 91 -3.66 9.84 8.98
C CYS A 91 -4.65 11.00 9.15
N SER A 92 -4.11 12.20 9.35
CA SER A 92 -4.88 13.44 9.46
C SER A 92 -5.91 13.62 8.34
N THR A 93 -5.55 13.33 7.09
CA THR A 93 -6.44 13.49 5.93
C THR A 93 -7.65 12.53 5.96
N CYS A 94 -7.44 11.27 6.32
CA CYS A 94 -8.53 10.30 6.46
C CYS A 94 -9.40 10.62 7.68
N ARG A 95 -8.78 11.05 8.80
CA ARG A 95 -9.48 11.45 10.01
C ARG A 95 -10.44 12.62 9.77
N ILE A 96 -10.00 13.66 9.06
CA ILE A 96 -10.83 14.82 8.72
C ILE A 96 -12.02 14.38 7.86
N SER A 97 -11.76 13.65 6.79
CA SER A 97 -12.82 13.17 5.89
C SER A 97 -13.88 12.33 6.61
N LEU A 98 -13.45 11.43 7.51
CA LEU A 98 -14.38 10.58 8.27
C LEU A 98 -15.21 11.38 9.28
N ARG A 99 -14.63 12.40 9.92
CA ARG A 99 -15.38 13.31 10.79
C ARG A 99 -16.42 14.12 10.01
N ASP A 100 -16.12 14.46 8.76
CA ASP A 100 -17.04 15.13 7.85
C ASP A 100 -18.12 14.19 7.27
N GLY A 101 -18.17 12.92 7.69
CA GLY A 101 -19.14 11.95 7.18
C GLY A 101 -18.82 11.41 5.78
N LYS A 102 -17.59 11.61 5.28
CA LYS A 102 -17.19 11.27 3.90
C LYS A 102 -16.19 10.13 3.86
N ILE A 103 -16.31 9.27 2.86
CA ILE A 103 -15.30 8.24 2.55
C ILE A 103 -14.10 8.94 1.89
N PRO A 104 -12.88 8.82 2.46
CA PRO A 104 -11.68 9.39 1.84
C PRO A 104 -11.48 8.84 0.42
N ARG A 105 -11.04 9.68 -0.53
CA ARG A 105 -10.89 9.29 -1.96
C ARG A 105 -10.05 8.04 -2.17
N ILE A 106 -8.94 7.91 -1.44
CA ILE A 106 -8.01 6.78 -1.50
C ILE A 106 -8.24 5.74 -0.39
N SER A 107 -9.44 5.72 0.19
CA SER A 107 -9.81 4.73 1.21
C SER A 107 -9.83 3.32 0.61
N LEU A 108 -9.45 2.32 1.41
CA LEU A 108 -9.59 0.90 1.08
C LEU A 108 -11.05 0.55 0.77
N ALA A 109 -11.99 1.24 1.40
CA ALA A 109 -13.43 1.11 1.14
C ALA A 109 -13.85 1.46 -0.30
N ASN A 110 -13.03 2.20 -1.07
CA ASN A 110 -13.34 2.57 -2.46
C ASN A 110 -12.86 1.50 -3.48
N GLY A 111 -12.90 0.22 -3.12
CA GLY A 111 -12.43 -0.87 -3.99
C GLY A 111 -10.90 -0.98 -4.10
N LEU A 112 -10.16 -0.29 -3.22
CA LEU A 112 -8.70 -0.35 -3.14
C LEU A 112 -8.21 -1.40 -2.13
N TRP A 113 -9.13 -2.10 -1.46
CA TRP A 113 -8.81 -3.15 -0.51
C TRP A 113 -8.27 -4.39 -1.21
N LEU A 114 -7.11 -4.87 -0.77
CA LEU A 114 -6.50 -6.12 -1.24
C LEU A 114 -6.59 -7.25 -0.19
N GLY A 115 -6.63 -6.89 1.11
CA GLY A 115 -6.50 -7.83 2.22
C GLY A 115 -5.06 -8.28 2.45
N ALA A 116 -4.88 -9.22 3.40
CA ALA A 116 -3.59 -9.88 3.58
C ALA A 116 -3.27 -10.73 2.35
N VAL A 117 -2.06 -10.56 1.81
CA VAL A 117 -1.56 -11.39 0.71
C VAL A 117 -1.25 -12.79 1.26
N PRO A 118 -1.89 -13.87 0.74
CA PRO A 118 -1.59 -15.25 1.11
C PRO A 118 -0.11 -15.59 0.94
N LYS A 119 0.42 -16.53 1.74
CA LYS A 119 1.85 -16.86 1.71
C LYS A 119 2.28 -17.37 0.33
N GLU A 120 1.39 -18.12 -0.31
CA GLU A 120 1.50 -18.69 -1.64
C GLU A 120 1.68 -17.61 -2.71
N LEU A 121 1.17 -16.39 -2.48
CA LEU A 121 1.24 -15.27 -3.42
C LEU A 121 2.34 -14.25 -3.09
N LYS A 122 3.06 -14.39 -1.96
CA LYS A 122 4.10 -13.42 -1.56
C LYS A 122 5.37 -13.54 -2.39
N GLU A 123 5.78 -14.75 -2.73
CA GLU A 123 7.08 -15.04 -3.33
C GLU A 123 6.99 -15.49 -4.79
N LEU A 124 6.03 -14.94 -5.53
CA LEU A 124 5.85 -15.27 -6.94
C LEU A 124 7.03 -14.77 -7.77
N ASN A 125 7.52 -15.64 -8.66
CA ASN A 125 8.48 -15.25 -9.69
C ASN A 125 7.81 -14.34 -10.74
N PHE A 126 8.62 -13.74 -11.62
CA PHE A 126 8.11 -12.79 -12.62
C PHE A 126 7.05 -13.40 -13.55
N MET A 127 7.21 -14.67 -13.94
CA MET A 127 6.24 -15.37 -14.80
C MET A 127 4.93 -15.65 -14.06
N GLU A 128 5.00 -16.07 -12.81
CA GLU A 128 3.82 -16.31 -11.97
C GLU A 128 3.03 -15.02 -11.71
N LYS A 129 3.72 -13.91 -11.46
CA LYS A 129 3.09 -12.58 -11.35
C LYS A 129 2.31 -12.23 -12.62
N LEU A 130 2.88 -12.52 -13.79
CA LEU A 130 2.24 -12.30 -15.09
C LEU A 130 1.00 -13.20 -15.31
N LEU A 131 0.95 -14.38 -14.68
CA LEU A 131 -0.21 -15.29 -14.75
C LEU A 131 -1.36 -14.84 -13.85
N VAL A 132 -1.07 -14.39 -12.62
CA VAL A 132 -2.10 -14.02 -11.64
C VAL A 132 -2.52 -12.54 -11.70
N GLN A 133 -1.88 -11.72 -12.54
CA GLN A 133 -2.22 -10.31 -12.68
C GLN A 133 -3.70 -10.10 -13.06
N LYS A 134 -4.34 -9.14 -12.39
CA LYS A 134 -5.71 -8.70 -12.71
C LYS A 134 -5.77 -7.97 -14.04
N MET A 135 -4.75 -7.17 -14.35
CA MET A 135 -4.62 -6.45 -15.61
C MET A 135 -3.75 -7.26 -16.56
N ARG A 136 -4.33 -7.77 -17.65
CA ARG A 136 -3.60 -8.62 -18.61
C ARG A 136 -3.28 -7.82 -19.86
N THR A 137 -2.09 -8.04 -20.40
CA THR A 137 -1.80 -7.69 -21.80
C THR A 137 -2.16 -8.90 -22.67
N ASN A 138 -2.65 -8.65 -23.89
CA ASN A 138 -3.08 -9.74 -24.79
C ASN A 138 -1.96 -10.75 -25.08
N CYS A 139 -0.71 -10.27 -25.11
CA CYS A 139 0.47 -11.10 -25.27
C CYS A 139 1.65 -10.46 -24.54
N CYS A 140 2.43 -11.27 -23.81
CA CYS A 140 3.68 -10.84 -23.20
C CYS A 140 4.78 -11.87 -23.47
N PHE A 141 5.95 -11.38 -23.91
CA PHE A 141 7.12 -12.18 -24.21
C PHE A 141 8.18 -11.97 -23.13
N VAL A 142 8.64 -13.07 -22.54
CA VAL A 142 9.68 -13.01 -21.50
C VAL A 142 10.89 -13.81 -21.93
N LYS A 143 12.00 -13.11 -22.11
CA LYS A 143 13.31 -13.72 -22.38
C LYS A 143 13.87 -14.25 -21.06
N VAL A 144 14.19 -15.55 -21.04
CA VAL A 144 14.89 -16.15 -19.89
C VAL A 144 16.37 -16.23 -20.24
N SER A 145 17.20 -15.50 -19.50
CA SER A 145 18.66 -15.61 -19.58
C SER A 145 19.12 -16.85 -18.82
N SER A 146 18.88 -18.02 -19.39
CA SER A 146 19.66 -19.21 -19.05
C SER A 146 21.02 -19.06 -19.72
N GLY A 147 22.13 -19.22 -19.01
CA GLY A 147 23.52 -19.02 -19.51
C GLY A 147 23.95 -19.93 -20.69
N MET A 148 23.00 -20.49 -21.42
CA MET A 148 23.16 -21.31 -22.60
C MET A 148 23.22 -20.45 -23.87
N ARG A 149 23.97 -20.90 -24.88
CA ARG A 149 24.20 -20.18 -26.15
C ARG A 149 22.94 -20.05 -27.05
N LYS A 150 21.82 -20.67 -26.69
CA LYS A 150 20.58 -20.66 -27.50
C LYS A 150 19.53 -19.77 -26.83
N MET A 151 18.92 -18.88 -27.61
CA MET A 151 17.84 -18.01 -27.13
C MET A 151 16.56 -18.86 -26.94
N ILE A 152 16.14 -19.05 -25.70
CA ILE A 152 14.87 -19.67 -25.35
C ILE A 152 13.96 -18.57 -24.78
N SER A 153 12.73 -18.48 -25.32
CA SER A 153 11.71 -17.53 -24.88
C SER A 153 10.47 -18.31 -24.43
N HIS A 154 9.85 -17.88 -23.34
CA HIS A 154 8.54 -18.37 -22.93
C HIS A 154 7.50 -17.32 -23.31
N VAL A 155 6.37 -17.77 -23.89
CA VAL A 155 5.27 -16.91 -24.33
C VAL A 155 4.06 -17.19 -23.46
N ILE A 156 3.49 -16.12 -22.89
CA ILE A 156 2.19 -16.17 -22.24
C ILE A 156 1.24 -15.34 -23.11
N ALA A 157 0.27 -16.03 -23.73
CA ALA A 157 -0.77 -15.42 -24.53
C ALA A 157 -2.13 -15.72 -23.90
N PHE A 158 -2.99 -14.70 -23.81
CA PHE A 158 -4.33 -14.83 -23.28
C PHE A 158 -5.36 -14.64 -24.40
N GLU A 159 -6.51 -15.30 -24.27
CA GLU A 159 -7.61 -15.16 -25.21
C GLU A 159 -8.22 -13.75 -25.14
N THR A 160 -8.62 -13.22 -26.30
CA THR A 160 -9.21 -11.87 -26.43
C THR A 160 -10.74 -12.00 -26.33
N PRO A 161 -11.46 -11.13 -25.61
CA PRO A 161 -11.03 -9.82 -25.10
C PRO A 161 -10.61 -9.81 -23.63
N VAL A 162 -9.52 -9.11 -23.34
CA VAL A 162 -9.21 -8.65 -21.98
C VAL A 162 -10.14 -7.48 -21.64
N ALA A 163 -10.71 -7.50 -20.43
CA ALA A 163 -11.61 -6.46 -19.95
C ALA A 163 -10.97 -5.06 -20.06
N LYS A 164 -11.68 -4.11 -20.68
CA LYS A 164 -11.30 -2.69 -20.64
C LYS A 164 -11.48 -2.18 -19.22
N VAL A 165 -10.40 -1.63 -18.66
CA VAL A 165 -10.37 -1.12 -17.28
C VAL A 165 -10.45 0.40 -17.22
N TYR A 166 -10.18 1.08 -18.34
CA TYR A 166 -10.29 2.53 -18.44
C TYR A 166 -11.53 2.90 -19.26
N ASN A 167 -12.29 3.88 -18.77
CA ASN A 167 -13.29 4.62 -19.54
C ASN A 167 -12.59 5.70 -20.37
#